data_AF-A0AAF0YLR2-F1
#
_entry.id   AF-A0AAF0YLR2-F1
#
_cell.length_a   1.000
_cell.length_b   1.000
_cell.length_c   1.000
_cell.angle_alpha   90.00
_cell.angle_beta   90.00
_cell.angle_gamma   90.00
#
_symmetry.space_group_name_H-M   'P 1'
#
loop_
_entity.id
_entity.type
_entity.pdbx_description
1 polymer ?
#
loop_
_entity_poly.entity_id
_entity_poly.type
_entity_poly.pdbx_seq_one_letter_code
_entity_poly.pdbx_strand_id
1 'polypeptide(L)'
;MRQQKKMPIMEIFGPTIQGEGMVIGRKTMFVRTGGCDYSCAWCDSAFTWNGEEKANVLSAEDVYNKIQEIGYIDNRRNFNHVTITGGNPALINKPMNDLIDMLHNDDVKVGLETQGSIYQDWFLKIDDLTISPKPPSSKMETDFKILDDILNKLHEANVNFSLKVVIFNEEDFDYAKYVYNRYKNYNRNFYVSVGNPDPYEGGDISRRLLNDLKELWEMVLNDPEANDFKPLPQLHALIYDNQRGV
;
A
#
# COMPACT_ATOMS: atom_id res chain seq x y z
N MET A 1 20.32 -23.73 17.64
CA MET A 1 19.04 -23.08 17.27
C MET A 1 19.37 -21.95 16.31
N ARG A 2 18.85 -21.97 15.07
CA ARG A 2 19.07 -20.85 14.14
C ARG A 2 18.33 -19.64 14.69
N GLN A 3 19.01 -18.50 14.83
CA GLN A 3 18.39 -17.24 15.26
C GLN A 3 17.25 -16.94 14.28
N GLN A 4 16.00 -16.94 14.76
CA GLN A 4 14.83 -16.66 13.93
C GLN A 4 14.96 -15.22 13.45
N LYS A 5 14.97 -14.99 12.12
CA LYS A 5 15.03 -13.64 11.56
C LYS A 5 13.74 -12.91 11.94
N LYS A 6 13.85 -11.64 12.32
CA LYS A 6 12.74 -10.81 12.79
C LYS A 6 12.49 -9.63 11.85
N MET A 7 11.31 -9.05 11.94
CA MET A 7 10.90 -7.86 11.19
C MET A 7 10.39 -6.77 12.14
N PRO A 8 10.63 -5.49 11.83
CA PRO A 8 10.07 -4.37 12.57
C PRO A 8 8.58 -4.22 12.23
N ILE A 9 7.72 -4.20 13.24
CA ILE A 9 6.26 -4.03 13.13
C ILE A 9 5.83 -2.82 13.96
N MET A 10 5.11 -1.92 13.31
CA MET A 10 4.51 -0.74 13.94
C MET A 10 3.11 -1.05 14.44
N GLU A 11 2.26 -1.65 13.59
CA GLU A 11 0.86 -1.93 13.91
C GLU A 11 0.40 -3.26 13.33
N ILE A 12 -0.49 -3.94 14.06
CA ILE A 12 -1.30 -5.05 13.55
C ILE A 12 -2.73 -4.79 14.01
N PHE A 13 -3.67 -4.67 13.08
CA PHE A 13 -5.06 -4.32 13.40
C PHE A 13 -6.04 -4.88 12.38
N GLY A 14 -7.33 -4.78 12.69
CA GLY A 14 -8.45 -5.27 11.88
C GLY A 14 -9.32 -6.30 12.64
N PRO A 15 -10.23 -7.01 11.96
CA PRO A 15 -10.54 -6.84 10.54
C PRO A 15 -11.11 -5.46 10.25
N THR A 16 -10.65 -4.81 9.18
CA THR A 16 -11.18 -3.57 8.65
C THR A 16 -11.37 -3.66 7.12
N ILE A 17 -11.64 -2.56 6.43
CA ILE A 17 -11.85 -2.43 5.00
C ILE A 17 -10.62 -1.79 4.35
N GLN A 18 -10.04 -2.43 3.33
CA GLN A 18 -9.05 -1.80 2.46
C GLN A 18 -9.67 -0.54 1.84
N GLY A 19 -9.10 0.62 2.14
CA GLY A 19 -9.65 1.89 1.73
C GLY A 19 -9.18 2.38 0.36
N GLU A 20 -8.23 1.69 -0.28
CA GLU A 20 -7.57 2.17 -1.49
C GLU A 20 -7.29 1.08 -2.54
N GLY A 21 -7.01 1.53 -3.77
CA GLY A 21 -6.41 0.70 -4.82
C GLY A 21 -7.31 -0.41 -5.36
N MET A 22 -6.68 -1.45 -5.89
CA MET A 22 -7.36 -2.49 -6.67
C MET A 22 -8.37 -3.34 -5.91
N VAL A 23 -8.25 -3.40 -4.57
CA VAL A 23 -9.14 -4.15 -3.68
C VAL A 23 -9.86 -3.25 -2.68
N ILE A 24 -10.10 -1.98 -3.04
CA ILE A 24 -10.93 -1.07 -2.25
C ILE A 24 -12.28 -1.72 -1.86
N GLY A 25 -12.68 -1.61 -0.60
CA GLY A 25 -13.88 -2.25 -0.06
C GLY A 25 -13.67 -3.67 0.50
N ARG A 26 -12.49 -4.26 0.34
CA ARG A 26 -12.18 -5.62 0.82
C ARG A 26 -11.97 -5.67 2.33
N LYS A 27 -12.70 -6.55 3.03
CA LYS A 27 -12.39 -6.87 4.44
C LYS A 27 -11.02 -7.53 4.57
N THR A 28 -10.14 -7.00 5.42
CA THR A 28 -8.75 -7.42 5.60
C THR A 28 -8.23 -7.15 7.01
N MET A 29 -7.21 -7.90 7.43
CA MET A 29 -6.30 -7.48 8.50
C MET A 29 -5.21 -6.56 7.92
N PHE A 30 -4.57 -5.73 8.74
CA PHE A 30 -3.41 -4.94 8.36
C PHE A 30 -2.18 -5.28 9.18
N VAL A 31 -1.03 -5.33 8.52
CA VAL A 31 0.29 -5.42 9.12
C VAL A 31 1.13 -4.26 8.61
N ARG A 32 1.41 -3.28 9.48
CA ARG A 32 2.24 -2.12 9.18
C ARG A 32 3.66 -2.36 9.69
N THR A 33 4.62 -2.41 8.78
CA THR A 33 6.05 -2.63 9.09
C THR A 33 6.78 -1.34 9.51
N GLY A 34 7.99 -1.46 10.05
CA GLY A 34 8.85 -0.31 10.35
C GLY A 34 9.96 -0.14 9.30
N GLY A 35 10.37 1.10 9.06
CA GLY A 35 11.46 1.48 8.16
C GLY A 35 11.00 1.75 6.73
N CYS A 36 11.55 2.79 6.12
CA CYS A 36 11.29 3.16 4.73
C CYS A 36 12.58 3.73 4.13
N ASP A 37 12.86 3.38 2.87
CA ASP A 37 13.96 3.95 2.08
C ASP A 37 13.59 5.30 1.44
N TYR A 38 12.33 5.73 1.57
CA TYR A 38 11.83 7.03 1.14
C TYR A 38 11.39 7.88 2.35
N SER A 39 11.36 9.20 2.18
CA SER A 39 10.95 10.19 3.17
C SER A 39 9.96 11.21 2.55
N CYS A 40 8.86 10.70 1.99
CA CYS A 40 7.87 11.50 1.27
C CYS A 40 7.35 12.68 2.12
N ALA A 41 7.24 13.87 1.52
CA ALA A 41 6.85 15.10 2.22
C ALA A 41 5.45 15.05 2.87
N TRP A 42 4.53 14.27 2.31
CA TRP A 42 3.15 14.12 2.76
C TRP A 42 2.84 12.72 3.32
N CYS A 43 3.86 12.01 3.84
CA CYS A 43 3.67 10.64 4.34
C CYS A 43 2.72 10.60 5.55
N ASP A 44 1.51 10.05 5.36
CA ASP A 44 0.51 9.85 6.42
C ASP A 44 0.97 8.92 7.56
N SER A 45 1.99 8.12 7.28
CA SER A 45 2.54 7.10 8.15
C SER A 45 4.02 7.38 8.47
N ALA A 46 4.43 8.66 8.55
CA ALA A 46 5.83 9.04 8.80
C ALA A 46 6.43 8.44 10.07
N PHE A 47 5.59 8.17 11.10
CA PHE A 47 5.97 7.47 12.33
C PHE A 47 6.62 6.11 12.11
N THR A 48 6.41 5.49 10.93
CA THR A 48 7.04 4.22 10.55
C THR A 48 8.54 4.34 10.26
N TRP A 49 9.07 5.54 9.96
CA TRP A 49 10.47 5.72 9.53
C TRP A 49 11.18 6.95 10.11
N ASN A 50 10.46 7.94 10.66
CA ASN A 50 11.04 9.17 11.20
C ASN A 50 11.68 9.02 12.60
N GLY A 51 11.50 7.87 13.25
CA GLY A 51 12.07 7.55 14.56
C GLY A 51 11.30 8.09 15.76
N GLU A 52 10.13 8.70 15.57
CA GLU A 52 9.25 9.15 16.66
C GLU A 52 8.69 7.99 17.47
N GLU A 53 8.44 6.85 16.82
CA GLU A 53 7.93 5.63 17.42
C GLU A 53 8.90 4.47 17.22
N LYS A 54 8.90 3.51 18.15
CA LYS A 54 9.76 2.32 18.09
C LYS A 54 8.96 1.11 17.63
N ALA A 55 9.43 0.48 16.56
CA ALA A 55 8.88 -0.78 16.07
C ALA A 55 9.09 -1.92 17.07
N ASN A 56 8.09 -2.80 17.18
CA ASN A 56 8.23 -4.10 17.82
C ASN A 56 8.97 -5.05 16.88
N VAL A 57 10.03 -5.70 17.35
CA VAL A 57 10.81 -6.63 16.52
C VAL A 57 10.31 -8.04 16.73
N LEU A 58 9.47 -8.51 15.79
CA LEU A 58 8.69 -9.75 15.87
C LEU A 58 9.18 -10.78 14.86
N SER A 59 9.09 -12.06 15.20
CA SER A 59 9.25 -13.14 14.20
C SER A 59 8.02 -13.24 13.29
N ALA A 60 8.12 -13.94 12.17
CA ALA A 60 6.95 -14.23 11.31
C ALA A 60 5.84 -14.97 12.08
N GLU A 61 6.23 -15.88 12.98
CA GLU A 61 5.31 -16.65 13.82
C GLU A 61 4.60 -15.77 14.86
N ASP A 62 5.32 -14.83 15.48
CA ASP A 62 4.71 -13.87 16.42
C ASP A 62 3.69 -12.96 15.70
N VAL A 63 4.02 -12.47 14.51
CA VAL A 63 3.11 -11.66 13.69
C VAL A 63 1.88 -12.48 13.29
N TYR A 64 2.09 -13.69 12.78
CA TYR A 64 1.02 -14.60 12.42
C TYR A 64 0.07 -14.86 13.60
N ASN A 65 0.61 -15.23 14.76
CA ASN A 65 -0.18 -15.48 15.97
C ASN A 65 -0.97 -14.24 16.40
N LYS A 66 -0.39 -13.05 16.28
CA LYS A 66 -1.10 -11.80 16.61
C LYS A 66 -2.25 -11.50 15.65
N ILE A 67 -2.07 -11.77 14.36
CA ILE A 67 -3.15 -11.67 13.37
C ILE A 67 -4.30 -12.60 13.73
N GLN A 68 -4.01 -13.85 14.12
CA GLN A 68 -5.05 -14.81 14.53
C GLN A 68 -5.75 -14.36 15.83
N GLU A 69 -5.00 -13.88 16.83
CA GLU A 69 -5.53 -13.40 18.11
C GLU A 69 -6.56 -12.28 17.91
N ILE A 70 -6.26 -11.31 17.04
CA ILE A 70 -7.13 -10.17 16.76
C ILE A 70 -8.28 -10.57 15.82
N GLY A 71 -7.99 -11.38 14.81
CA GLY A 71 -8.89 -11.67 13.70
C GLY A 71 -9.94 -12.74 13.97
N TYR A 72 -10.03 -13.31 15.18
CA TYR A 72 -11.01 -14.34 15.52
C TYR A 72 -12.19 -13.77 16.31
N ILE A 73 -13.40 -14.22 15.98
CA ILE A 73 -14.63 -13.93 16.75
C ILE A 73 -15.34 -15.26 17.00
N ASP A 74 -15.70 -15.54 18.25
CA ASP A 74 -16.37 -16.78 18.67
C ASP A 74 -15.68 -18.06 18.15
N ASN A 75 -14.34 -18.11 18.25
CA ASN A 75 -13.47 -19.18 17.74
C ASN A 75 -13.56 -19.41 16.22
N ARG A 76 -13.99 -18.41 15.45
CA ARG A 76 -14.02 -18.44 13.99
C ARG A 76 -13.16 -17.33 13.42
N ARG A 77 -12.37 -17.67 12.39
CA ARG A 77 -11.59 -16.69 11.65
C ARG A 77 -12.51 -15.68 10.96
N ASN A 78 -12.39 -14.40 11.31
CA ASN A 78 -13.20 -13.30 10.77
C ASN A 78 -12.49 -12.53 9.63
N PHE A 79 -11.52 -13.15 8.99
CA PHE A 79 -10.81 -12.62 7.83
C PHE A 79 -10.33 -13.76 6.92
N ASN A 80 -9.99 -13.40 5.70
CA ASN A 80 -9.37 -14.29 4.71
C ASN A 80 -8.49 -13.47 3.75
N HIS A 81 -8.04 -12.31 4.21
CA HIS A 81 -7.13 -11.41 3.53
C HIS A 81 -6.32 -10.64 4.57
N VAL A 82 -5.03 -10.42 4.30
CA VAL A 82 -4.11 -9.58 5.09
C VAL A 82 -3.42 -8.61 4.14
N THR A 83 -3.49 -7.32 4.42
CA THR A 83 -2.74 -6.27 3.70
C THR A 83 -1.48 -5.93 4.48
N ILE A 84 -0.33 -6.09 3.83
CA ILE A 84 0.98 -5.74 4.37
C ILE A 84 1.40 -4.38 3.80
N THR A 85 1.79 -3.45 4.67
CA THR A 85 2.04 -2.04 4.30
C THR A 85 3.16 -1.40 5.12
N GLY A 86 3.32 -0.08 4.90
CA GLY A 86 4.21 0.97 5.41
C GLY A 86 5.01 0.66 6.66
N GLY A 87 6.23 1.17 6.89
CA GLY A 87 7.12 1.69 5.85
C GLY A 87 7.40 0.59 4.81
N ASN A 88 8.34 0.76 3.88
CA ASN A 88 8.44 -0.15 2.73
C ASN A 88 8.66 -1.63 3.12
N PRO A 89 7.66 -2.53 2.97
CA PRO A 89 7.81 -3.93 3.40
C PRO A 89 8.86 -4.67 2.57
N ALA A 90 9.19 -4.17 1.37
CA ALA A 90 10.21 -4.71 0.50
C ALA A 90 11.64 -4.63 1.09
N LEU A 91 11.84 -3.88 2.18
CA LEU A 91 13.08 -3.91 2.97
C LEU A 91 13.27 -5.24 3.73
N ILE A 92 12.21 -6.02 3.88
CA ILE A 92 12.17 -7.23 4.71
C ILE A 92 12.15 -8.45 3.78
N ASN A 93 13.25 -9.20 3.74
CA ASN A 93 13.36 -10.41 2.92
C ASN A 93 12.77 -11.64 3.67
N LYS A 94 13.63 -12.54 4.17
CA LYS A 94 13.20 -13.87 4.64
C LYS A 94 12.01 -13.89 5.61
N PRO A 95 11.95 -13.09 6.69
CA PRO A 95 10.85 -13.21 7.63
C PRO A 95 9.51 -12.77 7.00
N MET A 96 9.51 -11.87 6.01
CA MET A 96 8.30 -11.53 5.25
C MET A 96 7.84 -12.71 4.40
N ASN A 97 8.77 -13.36 3.68
CA ASN A 97 8.45 -14.59 2.94
C ASN A 97 7.85 -15.67 3.86
N ASP A 98 8.44 -15.88 5.03
CA ASP A 98 7.96 -16.88 6.00
C ASP A 98 6.52 -16.55 6.46
N LEU A 99 6.20 -15.27 6.71
CA LEU A 99 4.84 -14.84 7.07
C LEU A 99 3.84 -15.09 5.94
N ILE A 100 4.22 -14.75 4.70
CA ILE A 100 3.38 -14.97 3.51
C ILE A 100 3.07 -16.47 3.36
N ASP A 101 4.09 -17.33 3.47
CA ASP A 101 3.91 -18.79 3.39
C ASP A 101 2.97 -19.31 4.49
N MET A 102 3.05 -18.79 5.72
CA MET A 102 2.14 -19.14 6.81
C MET A 102 0.69 -18.72 6.53
N LEU A 103 0.46 -17.53 5.97
CA LEU A 103 -0.87 -17.04 5.63
C LEU A 103 -1.51 -17.87 4.50
N HIS A 104 -0.75 -18.18 3.45
CA HIS A 104 -1.25 -19.00 2.34
C HIS A 104 -1.54 -20.44 2.74
N ASN A 105 -0.74 -21.03 3.64
CA ASN A 105 -1.03 -22.37 4.17
C ASN A 105 -2.39 -22.45 4.89
N ASP A 106 -2.90 -21.31 5.35
CA ASP A 106 -4.19 -21.15 6.02
C ASP A 106 -5.31 -20.65 5.10
N ASP A 107 -5.09 -20.61 3.78
CA ASP A 107 -6.03 -20.08 2.78
C ASP A 107 -6.40 -18.60 3.03
N VAL A 108 -5.40 -17.81 3.45
CA VAL A 108 -5.50 -16.36 3.61
C VAL A 108 -4.72 -15.67 2.50
N LYS A 109 -5.42 -14.83 1.71
CA LYS A 109 -4.80 -14.02 0.67
C LYS A 109 -3.95 -12.89 1.24
N VAL A 110 -2.94 -12.47 0.49
CA VAL A 110 -2.04 -11.38 0.87
C VAL A 110 -2.09 -10.24 -0.14
N GLY A 111 -2.43 -9.05 0.34
CA GLY A 111 -2.22 -7.79 -0.37
C GLY A 111 -0.92 -7.12 0.08
N LEU A 112 -0.26 -6.41 -0.84
CA LEU A 112 0.96 -5.64 -0.54
C LEU A 112 0.84 -4.21 -1.06
N GLU A 113 1.25 -3.25 -0.24
CA GLU A 113 1.49 -1.87 -0.65
C GLU A 113 3.00 -1.56 -0.59
N THR A 114 3.60 -1.15 -1.70
CA THR A 114 5.01 -0.74 -1.78
C THR A 114 5.18 0.41 -2.76
N GLN A 115 6.24 1.23 -2.61
CA GLN A 115 6.58 2.25 -3.61
C GLN A 115 7.32 1.72 -4.83
N GLY A 116 7.72 0.43 -4.85
CA GLY A 116 8.39 -0.17 -6.00
C GLY A 116 9.86 0.23 -6.18
N SER A 117 10.56 0.53 -5.09
CA SER A 117 11.99 0.86 -5.07
C SER A 117 12.90 -0.34 -4.77
N ILE A 118 12.33 -1.47 -4.33
CA ILE A 118 13.08 -2.69 -3.97
C ILE A 118 12.26 -3.90 -4.41
N TYR A 119 12.93 -4.86 -5.03
CA TYR A 119 12.34 -6.16 -5.38
C TYR A 119 12.64 -7.21 -4.31
N GLN A 120 11.69 -8.10 -4.08
CA GLN A 120 11.92 -9.35 -3.34
C GLN A 120 11.25 -10.51 -4.09
N ASP A 121 11.85 -11.70 -4.06
CA ASP A 121 11.30 -12.88 -4.75
C ASP A 121 9.90 -13.26 -4.24
N TRP A 122 9.58 -12.93 -2.98
CA TRP A 122 8.26 -13.17 -2.41
C TRP A 122 7.16 -12.28 -3.01
N PHE A 123 7.48 -11.27 -3.84
CA PHE A 123 6.48 -10.52 -4.61
C PHE A 123 5.67 -11.46 -5.52
N LEU A 124 6.28 -12.54 -6.01
CA LEU A 124 5.63 -13.53 -6.87
C LEU A 124 4.54 -14.34 -6.17
N LYS A 125 4.47 -14.26 -4.83
CA LYS A 125 3.46 -14.92 -4.01
C LYS A 125 2.28 -14.00 -3.67
N ILE A 126 2.40 -12.70 -3.88
CA ILE A 126 1.37 -11.73 -3.47
C ILE A 126 0.15 -11.86 -4.37
N ASP A 127 -1.04 -11.95 -3.77
CA ASP A 127 -2.31 -12.08 -4.47
C ASP A 127 -2.77 -10.74 -5.10
N ASP A 128 -2.58 -9.65 -4.33
CA ASP A 128 -3.01 -8.30 -4.69
C ASP A 128 -1.86 -7.29 -4.45
N LEU A 129 -1.00 -7.11 -5.45
CA LEU A 129 0.20 -6.27 -5.35
C LEU A 129 -0.05 -4.84 -5.86
N THR A 130 -0.12 -3.86 -4.97
CA THR A 130 -0.15 -2.44 -5.33
C THR A 130 1.25 -1.85 -5.28
N ILE A 131 1.72 -1.35 -6.43
CA ILE A 131 2.97 -0.57 -6.54
C ILE A 131 2.60 0.90 -6.73
N SER A 132 3.15 1.76 -5.88
CA SER A 132 2.86 3.19 -5.87
C SER A 132 4.12 4.03 -6.07
N PRO A 133 4.57 4.22 -7.33
CA PRO A 133 5.63 5.16 -7.67
C PRO A 133 5.25 6.56 -7.16
N LYS A 134 6.20 7.24 -6.51
CA LYS A 134 5.91 8.50 -5.80
C LYS A 134 6.10 9.70 -6.75
N PRO A 135 5.09 10.59 -6.85
CA PRO A 135 5.11 11.73 -7.76
C PRO A 135 5.98 12.88 -7.22
N PRO A 136 6.24 13.94 -8.01
CA PRO A 136 7.11 15.06 -7.62
C PRO A 136 6.70 15.79 -6.35
N SER A 137 5.39 15.90 -6.04
CA SER A 137 4.93 16.51 -4.78
C SER A 137 5.49 15.81 -3.53
N SER A 138 5.84 14.52 -3.63
CA SER A 138 6.44 13.76 -2.53
C SER A 138 7.88 14.17 -2.20
N LYS A 139 8.54 14.92 -3.08
CA LYS A 139 9.98 15.26 -3.05
C LYS A 139 10.92 14.06 -3.21
N MET A 140 10.38 12.91 -3.59
CA MET A 140 11.18 11.71 -3.91
C MET A 140 11.34 11.59 -5.43
N GLU A 141 12.48 11.04 -5.86
CA GLU A 141 12.74 10.71 -7.26
C GLU A 141 12.52 9.22 -7.50
N THR A 142 11.66 8.88 -8.47
CA THR A 142 11.44 7.50 -8.87
C THR A 142 12.63 6.99 -9.69
N ASP A 143 13.29 5.94 -9.21
CA ASP A 143 14.28 5.21 -10.02
C ASP A 143 13.54 4.30 -11.01
N PHE A 144 13.34 4.81 -12.22
CA PHE A 144 12.64 4.08 -13.28
C PHE A 144 13.36 2.81 -13.72
N LYS A 145 14.69 2.72 -13.57
CA LYS A 145 15.41 1.50 -13.93
C LYS A 145 15.05 0.36 -12.97
N ILE A 146 15.02 0.66 -11.67
CA ILE A 146 14.59 -0.32 -10.66
C ILE A 146 13.12 -0.70 -10.87
N LEU A 147 12.26 0.29 -11.12
CA LEU A 147 10.84 0.04 -11.35
C LEU A 147 10.61 -0.81 -12.62
N ASP A 148 11.35 -0.55 -13.70
CA ASP A 148 11.32 -1.39 -14.91
C ASP A 148 11.67 -2.84 -14.58
N ASP A 149 12.78 -3.07 -13.86
CA ASP A 149 13.25 -4.40 -13.49
C ASP A 149 12.22 -5.15 -12.64
N ILE A 150 11.54 -4.46 -11.71
CA ILE A 150 10.45 -5.04 -10.90
C ILE A 150 9.28 -5.40 -11.80
N LEU A 151 8.75 -4.45 -12.58
CA LEU A 151 7.54 -4.66 -13.36
C LEU A 151 7.74 -5.68 -14.48
N ASN A 152 8.95 -5.77 -15.06
CA ASN A 152 9.32 -6.82 -16.01
C ASN A 152 9.19 -8.20 -15.38
N LYS A 153 9.77 -8.42 -14.20
CA LYS A 153 9.69 -9.72 -13.50
C LYS A 153 8.26 -10.10 -13.16
N LEU A 154 7.47 -9.14 -12.68
CA LEU A 154 6.06 -9.38 -12.34
C LEU A 154 5.23 -9.72 -13.58
N HIS A 155 5.46 -9.02 -14.69
CA HIS A 155 4.81 -9.29 -15.96
C HIS A 155 5.17 -10.68 -16.51
N GLU A 156 6.46 -11.03 -16.56
CA GLU A 156 6.93 -12.35 -17.02
C GLU A 156 6.36 -13.50 -16.17
N ALA A 157 6.22 -13.29 -14.86
CA ALA A 157 5.65 -14.26 -13.94
C ALA A 157 4.11 -14.26 -13.88
N ASN A 158 3.43 -13.40 -14.68
CA ASN A 158 1.97 -13.21 -14.66
C ASN A 158 1.40 -12.89 -13.27
N VAL A 159 2.12 -12.10 -12.46
CA VAL A 159 1.65 -11.66 -11.15
C VAL A 159 0.52 -10.64 -11.33
N ASN A 160 -0.53 -10.77 -10.52
CA ASN A 160 -1.60 -9.77 -10.46
C ASN A 160 -1.14 -8.55 -9.65
N PHE A 161 -0.74 -7.50 -10.34
CA PHE A 161 -0.37 -6.22 -9.72
C PHE A 161 -1.29 -5.07 -10.15
N SER A 162 -1.10 -3.90 -9.56
CA SER A 162 -1.66 -2.63 -10.02
C SER A 162 -0.65 -1.51 -9.77
N LEU A 163 -0.81 -0.41 -10.52
CA LEU A 163 -0.09 0.83 -10.28
C LEU A 163 -1.05 1.86 -9.68
N LYS A 164 -0.60 2.58 -8.64
CA LYS A 164 -1.37 3.62 -7.97
C LYS A 164 -0.54 4.88 -7.74
N VAL A 165 -0.90 5.99 -8.36
CA VAL A 165 -0.23 7.29 -8.16
C VAL A 165 -1.12 8.22 -7.34
N VAL A 166 -0.56 8.79 -6.27
CA VAL A 166 -1.26 9.80 -5.45
C VAL A 166 -1.17 11.15 -6.16
N ILE A 167 -2.24 11.94 -6.19
CA ILE A 167 -2.31 13.21 -6.92
C ILE A 167 -2.63 14.34 -5.94
N PHE A 168 -1.73 15.34 -5.88
CA PHE A 168 -1.96 16.60 -5.16
C PHE A 168 -2.13 17.80 -6.09
N ASN A 169 -1.63 17.71 -7.32
CA ASN A 169 -1.61 18.82 -8.28
C ASN A 169 -1.46 18.32 -9.73
N GLU A 170 -1.42 19.25 -10.68
CA GLU A 170 -1.24 18.95 -12.12
C GLU A 170 0.10 18.27 -12.43
N GLU A 171 1.19 18.62 -11.75
CA GLU A 171 2.51 18.01 -11.94
C GLU A 171 2.49 16.52 -11.59
N ASP A 172 1.80 16.15 -10.51
CA ASP A 172 1.60 14.76 -10.12
C ASP A 172 0.72 13.99 -11.13
N PHE A 173 -0.26 14.66 -11.73
CA PHE A 173 -1.13 14.07 -12.76
C PHE A 173 -0.38 13.84 -14.08
N ASP A 174 0.48 14.76 -14.48
CA ASP A 174 1.38 14.56 -15.62
C ASP A 174 2.38 13.43 -15.37
N TYR A 175 2.90 13.34 -14.14
CA TYR A 175 3.70 12.19 -13.72
C TYR A 175 2.89 10.88 -13.81
N ALA A 176 1.63 10.87 -13.38
CA ALA A 176 0.77 9.69 -13.50
C ALA A 176 0.57 9.26 -14.96
N LYS A 177 0.35 10.21 -15.88
CA LYS A 177 0.30 9.94 -17.33
C LYS A 177 1.60 9.35 -17.86
N TYR A 178 2.74 9.88 -17.44
CA TYR A 178 4.04 9.32 -17.80
C TYR A 178 4.18 7.86 -17.33
N VAL A 179 3.87 7.57 -16.06
CA VAL A 179 3.93 6.21 -15.50
C VAL A 179 2.96 5.28 -16.24
N TYR A 180 1.72 5.70 -16.49
CA TYR A 180 0.74 4.91 -17.22
C TYR A 180 1.23 4.58 -18.63
N ASN A 181 1.65 5.59 -19.39
CA ASN A 181 2.11 5.41 -20.76
C ASN A 181 3.33 4.48 -20.86
N ARG A 182 4.20 4.50 -19.85
CA ARG A 182 5.36 3.60 -19.76
C ARG A 182 4.97 2.13 -19.57
N TYR A 183 3.94 1.84 -18.78
CA TYR A 183 3.65 0.48 -18.30
C TYR A 183 2.30 -0.11 -18.75
N LYS A 184 1.46 0.62 -19.50
CA LYS A 184 0.13 0.15 -19.96
C LYS A 184 0.14 -1.16 -20.76
N ASN A 185 1.27 -1.52 -21.35
CA ASN A 185 1.45 -2.78 -22.07
C ASN A 185 1.68 -3.98 -21.13
N TYR A 186 2.12 -3.73 -19.89
CA TYR A 186 2.36 -4.78 -18.91
C TYR A 186 1.09 -5.03 -18.11
N ASN A 187 0.39 -3.93 -17.78
CA ASN A 187 -0.81 -3.95 -16.97
C ASN A 187 -1.60 -2.65 -17.12
N ARG A 188 -2.91 -2.76 -17.32
CA ARG A 188 -3.83 -1.62 -17.40
C ARG A 188 -4.56 -1.31 -16.08
N ASN A 189 -4.27 -2.06 -15.02
CA ASN A 189 -4.77 -1.75 -13.68
C ASN A 189 -4.03 -0.52 -13.11
N PHE A 190 -4.48 0.65 -13.54
CA PHE A 190 -3.91 1.94 -13.17
C PHE A 190 -4.91 2.77 -12.36
N TYR A 191 -4.47 3.21 -11.19
CA TYR A 191 -5.27 3.94 -10.22
C TYR A 191 -4.61 5.28 -9.96
N VAL A 192 -5.44 6.31 -9.76
CA VAL A 192 -5.00 7.58 -9.21
C VAL A 192 -5.79 7.84 -7.94
N SER A 193 -5.14 8.33 -6.90
CA SER A 193 -5.80 8.58 -5.62
C SER A 193 -5.59 10.00 -5.16
N VAL A 194 -6.60 10.55 -4.49
CA VAL A 194 -6.52 11.87 -3.87
C VAL A 194 -5.42 11.89 -2.81
N GLY A 195 -4.57 12.91 -2.84
CA GLY A 195 -3.61 13.18 -1.79
C GLY A 195 -4.26 13.81 -0.54
N ASN A 196 -3.81 13.42 0.64
CA ASN A 196 -4.19 14.07 1.90
C ASN A 196 -3.06 15.02 2.37
N PRO A 197 -3.19 16.34 2.19
CA PRO A 197 -2.11 17.29 2.47
C PRO A 197 -1.80 17.46 3.96
N ASP A 198 -2.77 17.16 4.84
CA ASP A 198 -2.58 17.19 6.28
C ASP A 198 -3.09 15.88 6.92
N PRO A 199 -2.22 14.87 7.02
CA PRO A 199 -2.57 13.59 7.64
C PRO A 199 -2.65 13.67 9.18
N TYR A 200 -2.46 14.86 9.77
CA TYR A 200 -2.57 15.09 11.21
C TYR A 200 -3.68 16.08 11.56
N GLU A 201 -4.43 16.55 10.56
CA GLU A 201 -5.61 17.40 10.74
C GLU A 201 -6.61 16.69 11.66
N GLY A 202 -7.06 17.40 12.69
CA GLY A 202 -8.11 16.91 13.59
C GLY A 202 -9.50 17.35 13.13
N GLY A 203 -10.49 16.49 13.38
CA GLY A 203 -11.89 16.76 13.02
C GLY A 203 -12.31 16.11 11.70
N ASP A 204 -13.51 16.43 11.25
CA ASP A 204 -14.11 15.87 10.03
C ASP A 204 -13.42 16.44 8.78
N ILE A 205 -12.67 15.59 8.08
CA ILE A 205 -11.97 15.94 6.84
C ILE A 205 -12.72 15.50 5.59
N SER A 206 -13.86 14.81 5.73
CA SER A 206 -14.57 14.15 4.64
C SER A 206 -14.99 15.12 3.54
N ARG A 207 -15.49 16.30 3.92
CA ARG A 207 -15.94 17.32 2.96
C ARG A 207 -14.80 17.86 2.11
N ARG A 208 -13.61 18.03 2.70
CA ARG A 208 -12.40 18.47 1.98
C ARG A 208 -11.97 17.39 0.99
N LEU A 209 -11.82 16.15 1.47
CA LEU A 209 -11.43 15.01 0.62
C LEU A 209 -12.42 14.75 -0.53
N LEU A 210 -13.72 14.97 -0.33
CA LEU A 210 -14.72 14.88 -1.39
C LEU A 210 -14.60 15.99 -2.44
N ASN A 211 -14.20 17.20 -2.03
CA ASN A 211 -13.90 18.28 -2.98
C ASN A 211 -12.63 17.96 -3.77
N ASP A 212 -11.57 17.50 -3.11
CA ASP A 212 -10.31 17.10 -3.74
C ASP A 212 -10.54 15.92 -4.72
N LEU A 213 -11.41 14.96 -4.36
CA LEU A 213 -11.83 13.88 -5.26
C LEU A 213 -12.56 14.41 -6.49
N LYS A 214 -13.45 15.39 -6.31
CA LYS A 214 -14.15 16.02 -7.41
C LYS A 214 -13.15 16.70 -8.36
N GLU A 215 -12.15 17.41 -7.84
CA GLU A 215 -11.10 18.02 -8.66
C GLU A 215 -10.31 16.97 -9.46
N LEU A 216 -9.89 15.87 -8.81
CA LEU A 216 -9.24 14.76 -9.50
C LEU A 216 -10.13 14.14 -10.59
N TRP A 217 -11.43 14.01 -10.35
CA TRP A 217 -12.37 13.52 -11.36
C TRP A 217 -12.47 14.47 -12.54
N GLU A 218 -12.55 15.79 -12.32
CA GLU A 218 -12.53 16.76 -13.42
C GLU A 218 -11.24 16.65 -14.24
N MET A 219 -10.07 16.44 -13.63
CA MET A 219 -8.82 16.21 -14.36
C MET A 219 -8.90 14.96 -15.26
N VAL A 220 -9.40 13.84 -14.72
CA VAL A 220 -9.53 12.59 -15.48
C VAL A 220 -10.59 12.70 -16.58
N LEU A 221 -11.76 13.28 -16.29
CA LEU A 221 -12.86 13.39 -17.24
C LEU A 221 -12.53 14.30 -18.43
N ASN A 222 -11.63 15.27 -18.25
CA ASN A 222 -11.25 16.22 -19.29
C ASN A 222 -9.94 15.85 -20.03
N ASP A 223 -9.29 14.73 -19.71
CA ASP A 223 -8.05 14.27 -20.37
C ASP A 223 -8.21 12.89 -21.05
N PRO A 224 -8.23 12.81 -22.39
CA PRO A 224 -8.34 11.54 -23.12
C PRO A 224 -7.22 10.53 -22.84
N GLU A 225 -6.04 10.95 -22.38
CA GLU A 225 -4.97 10.02 -21.98
C GLU A 225 -5.30 9.26 -20.69
N ALA A 226 -6.25 9.77 -19.90
CA ALA A 226 -6.67 9.21 -18.62
C ALA A 226 -7.88 8.26 -18.72
N ASN A 227 -8.29 7.83 -19.93
CA ASN A 227 -9.46 6.96 -20.13
C ASN A 227 -9.41 5.63 -19.32
N ASP A 228 -8.21 5.10 -19.07
CA ASP A 228 -8.01 3.87 -18.29
C ASP A 228 -7.71 4.14 -16.80
N PHE A 229 -7.72 5.42 -16.36
CA PHE A 229 -7.44 5.77 -14.97
C PHE A 229 -8.67 5.49 -14.11
N LYS A 230 -8.41 4.95 -12.91
CA LYS A 230 -9.44 4.72 -11.90
C LYS A 230 -9.23 5.70 -10.74
N PRO A 231 -9.89 6.88 -10.75
CA PRO A 231 -9.72 7.88 -9.69
C PRO A 231 -10.51 7.52 -8.43
N LEU A 232 -9.80 7.24 -7.34
CA LEU A 232 -10.37 6.77 -6.08
C LEU A 232 -10.07 7.73 -4.90
N PRO A 233 -10.95 7.79 -3.89
CA PRO A 233 -10.62 8.41 -2.61
C PRO A 233 -9.74 7.47 -1.76
N GLN A 234 -9.30 7.99 -0.62
CA GLN A 234 -8.94 7.17 0.54
C GLN A 234 -10.22 6.90 1.34
N LEU A 235 -10.91 5.78 1.07
CA LEU A 235 -12.24 5.53 1.64
C LEU A 235 -12.22 5.48 3.18
N HIS A 236 -11.15 4.94 3.77
CA HIS A 236 -11.02 4.89 5.23
C HIS A 236 -10.97 6.30 5.83
N ALA A 237 -10.30 7.26 5.17
CA ALA A 237 -10.18 8.64 5.65
C ALA A 237 -11.50 9.43 5.52
N LEU A 238 -12.39 9.02 4.61
CA LEU A 238 -13.74 9.58 4.53
C LEU A 238 -14.65 9.13 5.70
N ILE A 239 -14.34 7.99 6.33
CA ILE A 239 -15.17 7.38 7.37
C ILE A 239 -14.60 7.59 8.77
N TYR A 240 -13.27 7.57 8.89
CA TYR A 240 -12.55 7.60 10.15
C TYR A 240 -11.55 8.77 10.25
N ASP A 241 -11.61 9.73 9.32
CA ASP A 241 -10.71 10.87 9.27
C ASP A 241 -9.23 10.42 9.26
N ASN A 242 -8.38 11.02 10.09
CA ASN A 242 -6.97 10.65 10.26
C ASN A 242 -6.75 9.63 11.40
N GLN A 243 -7.78 8.88 11.82
CA GLN A 243 -7.65 7.89 12.89
C GLN A 243 -6.73 6.73 12.46
N ARG A 244 -5.87 6.28 13.38
CA ARG A 244 -5.00 5.11 13.18
C ARG A 244 -5.65 3.81 13.65
N GLY A 245 -5.19 2.69 13.12
CA GLY A 245 -5.61 1.34 13.54
C GLY A 245 -7.05 0.97 13.16
N VAL A 246 -7.61 1.65 12.16
CA VAL A 246 -8.98 1.50 11.67
C VAL A 246 -9.04 1.05 10.24
#